data_AF-A0A9R0I295-F1
#
_entry.id   AF-A0A9R0I295-F1
#
_cell.length_a   1.000
_cell.length_b   1.000
_cell.length_c   1.000
_cell.angle_alpha   90.00
_cell.angle_beta   90.00
_cell.angle_gamma   90.00
#
_symmetry.space_group_name_H-M   'P 1'
#
loop_
_entity.id
_entity.type
_entity.pdbx_description
1 polymer ?
#
loop_
_entity_poly.entity_id
_entity_poly.type
_entity_poly.pdbx_seq_one_letter_code
_entity_poly.pdbx_strand_id
1 'polypeptide(L)'
;IYPSPAASKAELYEVMTSMVYFRITTMLNVELQSKLKDLKTAFLTDDATTICLEILEKGDLQVAGKEREAPLSLQFRDIATIVMENTINPDTKRPYSITMIERLMHDIHFAVDPHKSSKKQALDVIHRLVKKFPIKRSPMRLRLTVGEQNFSTVLEKIGTWNGEIVTMDESGTQFSL
;
A
#
# COMPACT_ATOMS: atom_id res chain seq x y z
N ILE A 1 7.50 7.29 5.44
CA ILE A 1 8.64 6.62 4.76
C ILE A 1 8.64 5.20 5.30
N TYR A 2 8.14 4.23 4.54
CA TYR A 2 8.24 2.83 4.95
C TYR A 2 9.71 2.45 4.95
N PRO A 3 10.29 1.95 6.07
CA PRO A 3 11.67 1.55 6.06
C PRO A 3 11.83 0.30 5.20
N SER A 4 12.93 0.29 4.46
CA SER A 4 13.45 -0.79 3.63
C SER A 4 13.45 -2.15 4.38
N PRO A 5 13.30 -3.30 3.69
CA PRO A 5 13.03 -4.62 4.29
C PRO A 5 14.09 -5.17 5.25
N ALA A 6 15.24 -4.49 5.38
CA ALA A 6 16.33 -4.88 6.27
C ALA A 6 16.42 -4.05 7.56
N ALA A 7 15.75 -2.89 7.64
CA ALA A 7 15.76 -2.02 8.82
C ALA A 7 14.56 -2.23 9.76
N SER A 8 13.51 -2.92 9.31
CA SER A 8 12.24 -2.98 10.06
C SER A 8 12.16 -4.09 11.10
N LYS A 9 13.00 -5.13 11.04
CA LYS A 9 12.87 -6.27 11.98
C LYS A 9 13.34 -5.89 13.38
N ALA A 10 14.47 -5.20 13.53
CA ALA A 10 15.01 -4.81 14.84
C ALA A 10 14.12 -3.77 15.54
N GLU A 11 13.66 -2.74 14.82
CA GLU A 11 12.81 -1.68 15.40
C GLU A 11 11.40 -2.19 15.75
N LEU A 12 10.81 -3.05 14.91
CA LEU A 12 9.56 -3.73 15.26
C LEU A 12 9.76 -4.70 16.42
N TYR A 13 10.90 -5.40 16.50
CA TYR A 13 11.24 -6.22 17.65
C TYR A 13 11.38 -5.38 18.91
N GLU A 14 12.00 -4.19 18.88
CA GLU A 14 12.19 -3.36 20.07
C GLU A 14 10.87 -2.75 20.57
N VAL A 15 10.03 -2.24 19.66
CA VAL A 15 8.71 -1.67 19.99
C VAL A 15 7.71 -2.76 20.39
N MET A 16 7.69 -3.91 19.69
CA MET A 16 6.86 -5.06 20.07
C MET A 16 7.35 -5.71 21.35
N THR A 17 8.66 -5.82 21.58
CA THR A 17 9.23 -6.32 22.83
C THR A 17 8.82 -5.39 23.96
N SER A 18 8.89 -4.06 23.81
CA SER A 18 8.45 -3.13 24.86
C SER A 18 6.96 -3.27 25.20
N MET A 19 6.08 -3.35 24.19
CA MET A 19 4.62 -3.40 24.42
C MET A 19 4.13 -4.77 24.90
N VAL A 20 4.71 -5.86 24.38
CA VAL A 20 4.46 -7.24 24.83
C VAL A 20 5.08 -7.48 26.19
N TYR A 21 6.33 -7.05 26.44
CA TYR A 21 6.96 -7.09 27.76
C TYR A 21 6.16 -6.28 28.77
N PHE A 22 5.67 -5.09 28.43
CA PHE A 22 4.83 -4.29 29.32
C PHE A 22 3.51 -5.01 29.64
N ARG A 23 2.85 -5.62 28.64
CA ARG A 23 1.58 -6.34 28.83
C ARG A 23 1.74 -7.67 29.55
N ILE A 24 2.81 -8.42 29.27
CA ILE A 24 3.21 -9.64 29.97
C ILE A 24 3.62 -9.31 31.42
N THR A 25 4.42 -8.28 31.64
CA THR A 25 4.84 -7.85 33.00
C THR A 25 3.65 -7.33 33.80
N THR A 26 2.68 -6.65 33.16
CA THR A 26 1.44 -6.23 33.83
C THR A 26 0.55 -7.43 34.15
N MET A 27 0.46 -8.44 33.28
CA MET A 27 -0.26 -9.69 33.56
C MET A 27 0.42 -10.53 34.66
N LEU A 28 1.75 -10.59 34.68
CA LEU A 28 2.55 -11.25 35.73
C LEU A 28 2.44 -10.50 37.08
N ASN A 29 2.33 -9.17 37.06
CA ASN A 29 2.19 -8.36 38.28
C ASN A 29 0.76 -8.33 38.83
N VAL A 30 -0.27 -8.53 38.01
CA VAL A 30 -1.68 -8.48 38.44
C VAL A 30 -2.21 -9.84 38.93
N GLU A 31 -1.63 -10.97 38.51
CA GLU A 31 -2.11 -12.30 38.92
C GLU A 31 -1.01 -13.27 39.40
N LEU A 32 -0.84 -13.26 40.73
CA LEU A 32 -0.50 -14.37 41.61
C LEU A 32 0.94 -14.93 41.56
N GLN A 33 1.61 -14.81 42.72
CA GLN A 33 2.80 -15.57 43.13
C GLN A 33 2.67 -17.11 42.98
N SER A 34 1.50 -17.66 42.65
CA SER A 34 1.30 -19.09 42.40
C SER A 34 1.82 -19.57 41.04
N LYS A 35 1.84 -18.71 40.00
CA LYS A 35 2.21 -19.08 38.62
C LYS A 35 3.73 -19.23 38.39
N LEU A 36 4.59 -18.77 39.31
CA LEU A 36 6.06 -18.91 39.17
C LEU A 36 6.52 -20.37 39.21
N LYS A 37 5.79 -21.23 39.91
CA LYS A 37 6.07 -22.68 39.93
C LYS A 37 5.68 -23.32 38.60
N ASP A 38 4.51 -22.97 38.08
CA ASP A 38 4.01 -23.46 36.79
C ASP A 38 4.89 -22.98 35.62
N LEU A 39 5.41 -21.75 35.69
CA LEU A 39 6.33 -21.20 34.70
C LEU A 39 7.66 -21.99 34.67
N LYS A 40 8.23 -22.30 35.85
CA LYS A 40 9.40 -23.18 35.98
C LYS A 40 9.12 -24.61 35.52
N THR A 41 7.90 -25.14 35.71
CA THR A 41 7.53 -26.48 35.23
C THR A 41 7.30 -26.51 33.71
N ALA A 42 6.76 -25.44 33.13
CA ALA A 42 6.44 -25.37 31.70
C ALA A 42 7.65 -25.01 30.81
N PHE A 43 8.51 -24.10 31.26
CA PHE A 43 9.66 -23.60 30.48
C PHE A 43 11.02 -24.05 31.02
N LEU A 44 11.05 -24.81 32.12
CA LEU A 44 12.26 -25.30 32.82
C LEU A 44 13.30 -24.23 33.20
N THR A 45 12.98 -22.95 33.01
CA THR A 45 13.87 -21.81 33.17
C THR A 45 13.18 -20.74 34.00
N ASP A 46 13.95 -19.94 34.73
CA ASP A 46 13.45 -18.87 35.62
C ASP A 46 13.85 -17.45 35.19
N ASP A 47 14.66 -17.35 34.14
CA ASP A 47 14.96 -16.10 33.48
C ASP A 47 13.78 -15.69 32.57
N ALA A 48 13.18 -14.54 32.89
CA ALA A 48 12.05 -14.00 32.14
C ALA A 48 12.41 -13.70 30.67
N THR A 49 13.68 -13.44 30.37
CA THR A 49 14.16 -13.05 29.04
C THR A 49 14.11 -14.23 28.06
N THR A 50 14.66 -15.37 28.48
CA THR A 50 14.63 -16.63 27.71
C THR A 50 13.21 -17.15 27.49
N ILE A 51 12.35 -17.03 28.49
CA ILE A 51 10.94 -17.43 28.39
C ILE A 51 10.18 -16.52 27.39
N CYS A 52 10.45 -15.21 27.40
CA CYS A 52 9.87 -14.30 26.42
C CYS A 52 10.30 -14.64 24.98
N LEU A 53 11.56 -15.01 24.77
CA LEU A 53 12.07 -15.42 23.46
C LEU A 53 11.39 -16.71 22.97
N GLU A 54 11.26 -17.71 23.84
CA GLU A 54 10.61 -18.97 23.49
C GLU A 54 9.11 -18.81 23.23
N ILE A 55 8.42 -17.93 23.97
CA ILE A 55 7.03 -17.55 23.70
C ILE A 55 6.91 -16.78 22.38
N LEU A 56 7.87 -15.92 22.03
CA LEU A 56 7.84 -15.21 20.74
C LEU A 56 8.10 -16.15 19.56
N GLU A 57 8.91 -17.20 19.74
CA GLU A 57 9.21 -18.18 18.70
C GLU A 57 8.12 -19.24 18.52
N LYS A 58 7.54 -19.74 19.62
CA LYS A 58 6.58 -20.85 19.61
C LYS A 58 5.12 -20.41 19.80
N GLY A 59 4.90 -19.23 20.35
CA GLY A 59 3.57 -18.70 20.63
C GLY A 59 2.96 -18.07 19.38
N ASP A 60 1.69 -18.39 19.13
CA ASP A 60 0.89 -17.65 18.17
C ASP A 60 0.50 -16.29 18.76
N LEU A 61 0.98 -15.20 18.14
CA LEU A 61 0.60 -13.86 18.54
C LEU A 61 -0.89 -13.65 18.22
N GLN A 62 -1.72 -13.73 19.26
CA GLN A 62 -3.14 -13.45 19.16
C GLN A 62 -3.37 -11.93 19.17
N VAL A 63 -3.15 -11.33 18.01
CA VAL A 63 -3.48 -9.91 17.77
C VAL A 63 -4.98 -9.72 17.97
N ALA A 64 -5.37 -8.83 18.88
CA ALA A 64 -6.78 -8.50 19.11
C ALA A 64 -7.41 -7.96 17.81
N GLY A 65 -8.67 -8.32 17.51
CA GLY A 65 -9.30 -8.03 16.21
C GLY A 65 -9.15 -6.58 15.73
N LYS A 66 -9.18 -5.60 16.66
CA LYS A 66 -9.00 -4.17 16.36
C LYS A 66 -7.60 -3.81 15.82
N GLU A 67 -6.54 -4.47 16.27
CA GLU A 67 -5.18 -4.21 15.81
C GLU A 67 -4.91 -4.84 14.42
N ARG A 68 -5.73 -5.81 13.99
CA ARG A 68 -5.70 -6.34 12.61
C ARG A 68 -6.41 -5.43 11.61
N GLU A 69 -7.47 -4.74 12.04
CA GLU A 69 -8.31 -3.90 11.17
C GLU A 69 -7.67 -2.53 10.83
N ALA A 70 -6.92 -1.96 11.76
CA ALA A 70 -6.24 -0.68 11.56
C ALA A 70 -5.28 -0.68 10.35
N PRO A 71 -4.34 -1.63 10.19
CA PRO A 71 -3.46 -1.66 9.02
C PRO A 71 -4.21 -1.99 7.73
N LEU A 72 -5.25 -2.83 7.77
CA LEU A 72 -6.05 -3.16 6.59
C LEU A 72 -6.82 -1.93 6.06
N SER A 73 -7.44 -1.16 6.95
CA SER A 73 -8.19 0.04 6.57
C SER A 73 -7.27 1.13 6.01
N LEU A 74 -6.07 1.27 6.56
CA LEU A 74 -5.05 2.17 6.03
C LEU A 74 -4.60 1.75 4.62
N GLN A 75 -4.27 0.47 4.43
CA GLN A 75 -3.90 -0.07 3.12
C GLN A 75 -5.03 0.08 2.10
N PHE A 76 -6.28 -0.15 2.50
CA PHE A 76 -7.44 0.04 1.63
C PHE A 76 -7.54 1.49 1.13
N ARG A 77 -7.37 2.47 2.03
CA ARG A 77 -7.38 3.89 1.68
C ARG A 77 -6.18 4.29 0.82
N ASP A 78 -5.01 3.73 1.06
CA ASP A 78 -3.81 3.94 0.23
C ASP A 78 -4.06 3.42 -1.20
N ILE A 79 -4.65 2.23 -1.34
CA ILE A 79 -5.00 1.66 -2.66
C ILE A 79 -6.02 2.56 -3.36
N ALA A 80 -7.07 3.01 -2.66
CA ALA A 80 -8.07 3.92 -3.22
C ALA A 80 -7.45 5.24 -3.71
N THR A 81 -6.47 5.77 -2.97
CA THR A 81 -5.73 7.00 -3.35
C THR A 81 -4.90 6.77 -4.62
N ILE A 82 -4.20 5.64 -4.72
CA ILE A 82 -3.42 5.30 -5.92
C ILE A 82 -4.36 5.13 -7.13
N VAL A 83 -5.51 4.47 -6.96
CA VAL A 83 -6.49 4.29 -8.04
C VAL A 83 -7.05 5.64 -8.48
N MET A 84 -7.29 6.56 -7.56
CA MET A 84 -7.77 7.92 -7.83
C MET A 84 -6.81 8.68 -8.73
N GLU A 85 -5.53 8.71 -8.39
CA GLU A 85 -4.51 9.42 -9.17
C GLU A 85 -4.34 8.85 -10.58
N ASN A 86 -4.58 7.54 -10.73
CA ASN A 86 -4.35 6.83 -11.98
C ASN A 86 -5.60 6.69 -12.88
N THR A 87 -6.76 7.17 -12.46
CA THR A 87 -8.03 7.01 -13.19
C THR A 87 -8.72 8.33 -13.48
N ILE A 88 -9.35 8.40 -14.66
CA ILE A 88 -10.15 9.53 -15.11
C ILE A 88 -11.49 9.06 -15.65
N ASN A 89 -12.50 9.91 -15.51
CA ASN A 89 -13.75 9.71 -16.22
C ASN A 89 -13.57 10.04 -17.71
N PRO A 90 -13.98 9.17 -18.64
CA PRO A 90 -13.78 9.36 -20.08
C PRO A 90 -14.58 10.55 -20.63
N ASP A 91 -15.76 10.83 -20.08
CA ASP A 91 -16.67 11.87 -20.57
C ASP A 91 -16.27 13.25 -20.04
N THR A 92 -15.99 13.35 -18.74
CA THR A 92 -15.70 14.63 -18.08
C THR A 92 -14.22 14.96 -18.03
N LYS A 93 -13.33 13.99 -18.30
CA LYS A 93 -11.86 14.09 -18.15
C LYS A 93 -11.41 14.50 -16.74
N ARG A 94 -12.30 14.42 -15.74
CA ARG A 94 -11.99 14.74 -14.34
C ARG A 94 -11.61 13.47 -13.58
N PRO A 95 -10.69 13.57 -12.60
CA PRO A 95 -10.42 12.47 -11.69
C PRO A 95 -11.64 12.21 -10.80
N TYR A 96 -11.82 10.95 -10.40
CA TYR A 96 -12.83 10.57 -9.42
C TYR A 96 -12.41 11.04 -8.03
N SER A 97 -13.35 11.17 -7.10
CA SER A 97 -13.03 11.40 -5.69
C SER A 97 -12.69 10.08 -4.99
N ILE A 98 -11.90 10.15 -3.90
CA ILE A 98 -11.53 8.97 -3.09
C ILE A 98 -12.77 8.21 -2.65
N THR A 99 -13.78 8.91 -2.11
CA THR A 99 -15.03 8.29 -1.63
C THR A 99 -15.80 7.56 -2.73
N MET A 100 -15.72 8.03 -3.98
CA MET A 100 -16.36 7.34 -5.10
C MET A 100 -15.63 6.04 -5.42
N ILE A 101 -14.30 6.04 -5.37
CA ILE A 101 -13.49 4.84 -5.58
C ILE A 101 -13.66 3.84 -4.44
N GLU A 102 -13.74 4.30 -3.19
CA GLU A 102 -14.04 3.43 -2.04
C GLU A 102 -15.37 2.68 -2.26
N ARG A 103 -16.42 3.39 -2.68
CA ARG A 103 -17.72 2.77 -3.04
C ARG A 103 -17.58 1.75 -4.17
N LEU A 104 -16.88 2.12 -5.24
CA LEU A 104 -16.65 1.21 -6.38
C LEU A 104 -15.85 -0.03 -5.98
N MET A 105 -14.88 0.12 -5.06
CA MET A 105 -14.10 -0.99 -4.49
C MET A 105 -14.96 -1.92 -3.63
N HIS A 106 -15.93 -1.37 -2.89
CA HIS A 106 -16.93 -2.15 -2.17
C HIS A 106 -17.89 -2.89 -3.12
N ASP A 107 -18.35 -2.25 -4.20
CA ASP A 107 -19.24 -2.87 -5.19
C ASP A 107 -18.61 -4.08 -5.89
N ILE A 108 -17.30 -4.02 -6.15
CA ILE A 108 -16.55 -5.16 -6.71
C ILE A 108 -16.14 -6.20 -5.65
N HIS A 109 -16.49 -5.98 -4.37
CA HIS A 109 -16.15 -6.83 -3.23
C HIS A 109 -14.64 -7.15 -3.19
N PHE A 110 -13.80 -6.13 -3.34
CA PHE A 110 -12.35 -6.32 -3.33
C PHE A 110 -11.82 -6.56 -1.91
N ALA A 111 -11.23 -7.72 -1.69
CA ALA A 111 -10.50 -8.03 -0.46
C ALA A 111 -9.03 -7.60 -0.59
N VAL A 112 -8.52 -6.88 0.41
CA VAL A 112 -7.13 -6.42 0.48
C VAL A 112 -6.26 -7.50 1.10
N ASP A 113 -5.17 -7.88 0.40
CA ASP A 113 -4.15 -8.78 0.95
C ASP A 113 -3.01 -7.97 1.61
N PRO A 114 -2.72 -8.13 2.91
CA PRO A 114 -1.67 -7.36 3.59
C PRO A 114 -0.24 -7.65 3.11
N HIS A 115 -0.01 -8.82 2.52
CA HIS A 115 1.30 -9.27 2.08
C HIS A 115 1.70 -8.79 0.68
N LYS A 116 0.75 -8.25 -0.10
CA LYS A 116 1.02 -7.74 -1.45
C LYS A 116 1.21 -6.23 -1.39
N SER A 117 2.05 -5.72 -2.29
CA SER A 117 2.26 -4.27 -2.42
C SER A 117 0.99 -3.57 -2.91
N SER A 118 0.66 -2.42 -2.30
CA SER A 118 -0.49 -1.59 -2.64
C SER A 118 -0.53 -1.18 -4.13
N LYS A 119 0.64 -0.98 -4.75
CA LYS A 119 0.73 -0.64 -6.19
C LYS A 119 0.28 -1.77 -7.11
N LYS A 120 0.64 -3.02 -6.77
CA LYS A 120 0.24 -4.20 -7.55
C LYS A 120 -1.27 -4.41 -7.42
N GLN A 121 -1.79 -4.31 -6.20
CA GLN A 121 -3.22 -4.42 -5.94
C GLN A 121 -4.03 -3.31 -6.63
N ALA A 122 -3.53 -2.07 -6.64
CA ALA A 122 -4.19 -0.97 -7.34
C ALA A 122 -4.34 -1.24 -8.85
N LEU A 123 -3.33 -1.83 -9.50
CA LEU A 123 -3.43 -2.23 -10.92
C LEU A 123 -4.51 -3.29 -11.14
N ASP A 124 -4.58 -4.31 -10.27
CA ASP A 124 -5.62 -5.34 -10.34
C ASP A 124 -7.02 -4.75 -10.13
N VAL A 125 -7.16 -3.83 -9.19
CA VAL A 125 -8.42 -3.09 -8.94
C VAL A 125 -8.82 -2.30 -10.18
N ILE A 126 -7.90 -1.56 -10.80
CA ILE A 126 -8.18 -0.78 -12.03
C ILE A 126 -8.69 -1.71 -13.14
N HIS A 127 -8.02 -2.84 -13.39
CA HIS A 127 -8.46 -3.80 -14.42
C HIS A 127 -9.86 -4.35 -14.16
N ARG A 128 -10.25 -4.57 -12.90
CA ARG A 128 -11.60 -5.02 -12.53
C ARG A 128 -12.63 -3.89 -12.68
N LEU A 129 -12.26 -2.67 -12.29
CA LEU A 129 -13.13 -1.50 -12.37
C LEU A 129 -13.47 -1.13 -13.82
N VAL A 130 -12.47 -1.14 -14.73
CA VAL A 130 -12.65 -0.83 -16.16
C VAL A 130 -13.66 -1.75 -16.85
N LYS A 131 -13.82 -3.00 -16.36
CA LYS A 131 -14.78 -3.96 -16.94
C LYS A 131 -16.23 -3.67 -16.57
N LYS A 132 -16.48 -3.10 -15.39
CA LYS A 132 -17.84 -2.87 -14.86
C LYS A 132 -18.29 -1.42 -15.01
N PHE A 133 -17.36 -0.48 -15.00
CA PHE A 133 -17.64 0.95 -14.98
C PHE A 133 -16.87 1.67 -16.09
N PRO A 134 -17.39 2.78 -16.63
CA PRO A 134 -16.70 3.61 -17.62
C PRO A 134 -15.57 4.41 -16.96
N ILE A 135 -14.51 3.72 -16.57
CA ILE A 135 -13.32 4.29 -15.96
C ILE A 135 -12.16 4.05 -16.93
N LYS A 136 -11.43 5.11 -17.27
CA LYS A 136 -10.24 5.02 -18.12
C LYS A 136 -9.01 5.33 -17.30
N ARG A 137 -7.89 4.66 -17.60
CA ARG A 137 -6.60 5.03 -17.01
C ARG A 137 -6.18 6.41 -17.50
N SER A 138 -5.65 7.22 -16.59
CA SER A 138 -5.12 8.55 -16.92
C SER A 138 -3.97 8.42 -17.94
N PRO A 139 -4.06 9.05 -19.12
CA PRO A 139 -2.99 9.04 -20.10
C PRO A 139 -1.86 9.99 -19.64
N MET A 140 -0.62 9.56 -19.86
CA MET A 140 0.54 10.40 -19.55
C MET A 140 0.62 11.54 -20.56
N ARG A 141 0.69 12.79 -20.07
CA ARG A 141 0.92 13.97 -20.90
C ARG A 141 2.40 14.31 -20.86
N LEU A 142 3.04 14.35 -22.02
CA LEU A 142 4.43 14.77 -22.20
C LEU A 142 4.43 16.06 -23.01
N ARG A 143 5.31 17.00 -22.65
CA ARG A 143 5.62 18.16 -23.49
C ARG A 143 6.93 17.89 -24.20
N LEU A 144 6.94 17.95 -25.53
CA LEU A 144 8.12 17.76 -26.36
C LEU A 144 8.40 19.05 -27.11
N THR A 145 9.61 19.59 -26.98
CA THR A 145 10.10 20.70 -27.80
C THR A 145 11.04 20.14 -28.86
N VAL A 146 10.70 20.33 -30.13
CA VAL A 146 11.44 19.77 -31.26
C VAL A 146 11.78 20.89 -32.24
N GLY A 147 13.01 20.89 -32.76
CA GLY A 147 13.41 21.78 -33.85
C GLY A 147 12.76 21.36 -35.18
N GLU A 148 12.46 22.33 -36.03
CA GLU A 148 11.72 22.18 -37.29
C GLU A 148 12.19 21.01 -38.19
N GLN A 149 13.50 20.75 -38.24
CA GLN A 149 14.08 19.69 -39.09
C GLN A 149 13.68 18.26 -38.67
N ASN A 150 13.40 18.03 -37.40
CA ASN A 150 13.14 16.69 -36.85
C ASN A 150 11.65 16.45 -36.55
N PHE A 151 10.80 17.44 -36.79
CA PHE A 151 9.39 17.42 -36.41
C PHE A 151 8.61 16.29 -37.09
N SER A 152 8.77 16.10 -38.40
CA SER A 152 8.07 15.04 -39.16
C SER A 152 8.41 13.64 -38.65
N THR A 153 9.69 13.37 -38.41
CA THR A 153 10.18 12.06 -37.91
C THR A 153 9.63 11.77 -36.52
N VAL A 154 9.55 12.79 -35.66
CA VAL A 154 9.00 12.64 -34.31
C VAL A 154 7.49 12.39 -34.37
N LEU A 155 6.77 13.07 -35.27
CA LEU A 155 5.33 12.89 -35.43
C LEU A 155 4.96 11.48 -35.90
N GLU A 156 5.70 10.91 -36.85
CA GLU A 156 5.52 9.52 -37.30
C GLU A 156 5.77 8.51 -36.17
N LYS A 157 6.82 8.74 -35.36
CA LYS A 157 7.12 7.89 -34.20
C LYS A 157 6.05 7.98 -33.12
N ILE A 158 5.50 9.16 -32.86
CA ILE A 158 4.40 9.35 -31.91
C ILE A 158 3.13 8.63 -32.38
N GLY A 159 2.82 8.72 -33.68
CA GLY A 159 1.69 7.99 -34.27
C GLY A 159 1.84 6.47 -34.15
N THR A 160 3.06 5.96 -34.33
CA THR A 160 3.38 4.53 -34.12
C THR A 160 3.19 4.09 -32.66
N TRP A 161 3.36 5.01 -31.70
CA TRP A 161 3.19 4.73 -30.27
C TRP A 161 1.77 5.00 -29.74
N ASN A 162 0.77 5.19 -30.63
CA ASN A 162 -0.61 5.50 -30.25
C ASN A 162 -0.75 6.75 -29.36
N GLY A 163 0.16 7.73 -29.50
CA GLY A 163 0.08 9.01 -28.79
C GLY A 163 -0.99 9.92 -29.40
N GLU A 164 -1.82 10.53 -28.55
CA GLU A 164 -2.78 11.57 -28.97
C GLU A 164 -2.16 12.95 -28.72
N ILE A 165 -2.03 13.77 -29.77
CA ILE A 165 -1.48 15.13 -29.68
C ILE A 165 -2.58 16.05 -29.14
N VAL A 166 -2.37 16.59 -27.94
CA VAL A 166 -3.38 17.39 -27.23
C VAL A 166 -3.37 18.84 -27.70
N THR A 167 -2.18 19.39 -27.94
CA THR A 167 -1.97 20.80 -28.31
C THR A 167 -0.67 20.90 -29.08
N MET A 168 -0.63 21.78 -30.08
CA MET A 168 0.55 22.03 -30.88
C MET A 168 0.72 23.54 -30.95
N ASP A 169 1.74 24.07 -30.28
CA ASP A 169 2.05 25.49 -30.28
C ASP A 169 3.35 25.72 -31.08
N GLU A 170 3.28 26.60 -32.08
CA GLU A 170 4.40 27.02 -32.91
C GLU A 170 4.99 28.30 -32.35
N SER A 171 6.28 28.29 -32.02
CA SER A 171 7.00 29.46 -31.49
C SER A 171 8.31 29.63 -32.25
N GLY A 172 8.24 30.31 -33.40
CA GLY A 172 9.40 30.54 -34.27
C GLY A 172 9.93 29.24 -34.90
N THR A 173 11.24 28.98 -34.84
CA THR A 173 11.91 27.79 -35.40
C THR A 173 11.74 26.49 -34.58
N GLN A 174 10.85 26.50 -33.57
CA GLN A 174 10.62 25.36 -32.69
C GLN A 174 9.12 25.06 -32.55
N PHE A 175 8.79 23.77 -32.60
CA PHE A 175 7.46 23.25 -32.34
C PHE A 175 7.40 22.65 -30.94
N SER A 176 6.35 22.98 -30.20
CA SER A 176 6.05 22.33 -28.92
C SER A 176 4.75 21.54 -29.02
N LEU A 177 4.80 20.27 -28.60
CA LEU A 177 3.72 19.27 -28.62
C LEU A 177 3.44 18.77 -27.21
#